data_AF-A0A7S3I2I3-F1
#
_entry.id   AF-A0A7S3I2I3-F1
#
_cell.length_a   1.000
_cell.length_b   1.000
_cell.length_c   1.000
_cell.angle_alpha   90.00
_cell.angle_beta   90.00
_cell.angle_gamma   90.00
#
_symmetry.space_group_name_H-M   'P 1'
#
loop_
_entity.id
_entity.type
_entity.pdbx_description
1 polymer ?
#
loop_
_entity_poly.entity_id
_entity_poly.type
_entity_poly.pdbx_seq_one_letter_code
_entity_poly.pdbx_strand_id
1 'polypeptide(L)'
;DDKVFRAELTELVKVGLMSKGHVDACMRAKNRPMFQINAINEAVRKADIHPIDRSRMDTAISTLTDLTGACERIFKSPVPLVYTRHTSRFLTVFLLCMPFGLWPAMSGTWNHWLTIPVTAVLSFFLLGIEEIGIQIEEPFSILPLEALCNGAIAATIQELLDSKRDHSFQVPPGDEQHEPEVVPATAAGILKGQTKLVPATNQ
;
A
#
# COMPACT_ATOMS: atom_id res chain seq x y z
N ASP A 1 15.94 9.25 -2.06
CA ASP A 1 17.04 10.23 -2.19
C ASP A 1 16.57 11.57 -1.67
N ASP A 2 17.35 12.22 -0.80
CA ASP A 2 16.98 13.48 -0.14
C ASP A 2 16.85 14.65 -1.11
N LYS A 3 17.59 14.64 -2.22
CA LYS A 3 17.49 15.68 -3.25
C LYS A 3 16.17 15.61 -4.01
N VAL A 4 15.76 14.39 -4.39
CA VAL A 4 14.50 14.12 -5.08
C VAL A 4 13.33 14.51 -4.18
N PHE A 5 13.33 14.04 -2.93
CA PHE A 5 12.27 14.36 -1.98
C PHE A 5 12.15 15.87 -1.71
N ARG A 6 13.27 16.59 -1.62
CA ARG A 6 13.24 18.05 -1.48
C ARG A 6 12.68 18.74 -2.72
N ALA A 7 12.94 18.23 -3.92
CA ALA A 7 12.40 18.77 -5.16
C ALA A 7 10.87 18.63 -5.20
N GLU A 8 10.34 17.46 -4.86
CA GLU A 8 8.89 17.19 -4.75
C GLU A 8 8.22 18.11 -3.73
N LEU A 9 8.80 18.26 -2.52
CA LEU A 9 8.27 19.19 -1.52
C LEU A 9 8.29 20.65 -2.01
N THR A 10 9.31 21.03 -2.79
CA THR A 10 9.40 22.36 -3.36
C THR A 10 8.36 22.57 -4.46
N GLU A 11 7.96 21.51 -5.16
CA GLU A 11 6.83 21.55 -6.10
C GLU A 11 5.51 21.81 -5.38
N LEU A 12 5.25 21.13 -4.26
CA LEU A 12 4.06 21.38 -3.44
C LEU A 12 3.99 22.83 -2.92
N VAL A 13 5.15 23.45 -2.65
CA VAL A 13 5.23 24.88 -2.33
C VAL A 13 4.83 25.75 -3.53
N LYS A 14 5.21 25.39 -4.76
CA LYS A 14 4.83 26.14 -5.97
C LYS A 14 3.33 26.09 -6.21
N VAL A 15 2.69 24.94 -5.94
CA VAL A 15 1.23 24.75 -6.05
C VAL A 15 0.49 25.43 -4.88
N GLY A 16 1.20 25.95 -3.87
CA GLY A 16 0.61 26.67 -2.75
C GLY A 16 0.00 25.77 -1.67
N LEU A 17 0.21 24.47 -1.74
CA LEU A 17 -0.28 23.50 -0.74
C LEU A 17 0.58 23.48 0.53
N MET A 18 1.80 24.04 0.49
CA MET A 18 2.76 23.95 1.58
C MET A 18 3.63 25.22 1.70
N SER A 19 4.01 25.58 2.92
CA SER A 19 4.92 26.72 3.17
C SER A 19 6.39 26.31 3.08
N LYS A 20 7.26 27.20 2.58
CA LYS A 20 8.73 26.99 2.54
C LYS A 20 9.30 26.66 3.92
N GLY A 21 8.82 27.35 4.97
CA GLY A 21 9.27 27.10 6.33
C GLY A 21 8.92 25.71 6.85
N HIS A 22 7.80 25.13 6.38
CA HIS A 22 7.41 23.75 6.72
C HIS A 22 8.32 22.74 6.02
N VAL A 23 8.67 22.96 4.75
CA VAL A 23 9.60 22.09 4.01
C VAL A 23 10.95 22.03 4.72
N ASP A 24 11.52 23.17 5.10
CA ASP A 24 12.80 23.20 5.80
C ASP A 24 12.71 22.56 7.20
N ALA A 25 11.59 22.71 7.90
CA ALA A 25 11.36 22.02 9.17
C ALA A 25 11.24 20.49 9.00
N CYS A 26 10.52 20.04 7.96
CA CYS A 26 10.39 18.62 7.61
C CYS A 26 11.75 18.00 7.27
N MET A 27 12.56 18.67 6.45
CA MET A 27 13.87 18.16 6.04
C MET A 27 14.85 18.02 7.21
N ARG A 28 14.72 18.89 8.23
CA ARG A 28 15.52 18.82 9.47
C ARG A 28 15.05 17.76 10.46
N ALA A 29 13.81 17.29 10.35
CA ALA A 29 13.28 16.29 11.27
C ALA A 29 13.97 14.93 11.08
N LYS A 30 14.38 14.31 12.19
CA LYS A 30 14.95 12.95 12.18
C LYS A 30 13.92 11.90 11.75
N ASN A 31 12.66 12.10 12.15
CA ASN A 31 11.53 11.27 11.75
C ASN A 31 10.54 12.12 10.96
N ARG A 32 10.70 12.13 9.64
CA ARG A 32 9.90 12.97 8.73
C ARG A 32 8.42 12.57 8.68
N PRO A 33 8.04 11.28 8.59
CA PRO A 33 6.65 10.86 8.68
C PRO A 33 5.96 11.34 9.96
N MET A 34 6.62 11.17 11.11
CA MET A 34 6.06 11.61 12.40
C MET A 34 5.92 13.14 12.47
N PHE A 35 6.84 13.88 11.88
CA PHE A 35 6.72 15.34 11.76
C PHE A 35 5.46 15.75 10.99
N GLN A 36 5.13 15.07 9.89
CA GLN A 36 3.92 15.36 9.12
C GLN A 36 2.64 15.02 9.87
N ILE A 37 2.59 13.90 10.61
CA ILE A 37 1.45 13.55 11.46
C ILE A 37 1.22 14.62 12.53
N ASN A 38 2.28 15.12 13.16
CA ASN A 38 2.19 16.23 14.12
C ASN A 38 1.68 17.52 13.47
N ALA A 39 2.07 17.79 12.22
CA ALA A 39 1.55 18.94 11.49
C ALA A 39 0.06 18.79 11.15
N ILE A 40 -0.40 17.58 10.81
CA ILE A 40 -1.83 17.28 10.63
C ILE A 40 -2.59 17.53 11.94
N ASN A 41 -2.07 17.05 13.07
CA ASN A 41 -2.67 17.29 14.38
C ASN A 41 -2.83 18.81 14.62
N GLU A 42 -1.75 19.58 14.50
CA GLU A 42 -1.79 21.03 14.66
C GLU A 42 -2.81 21.73 13.74
N ALA A 43 -2.95 21.26 12.49
CA ALA A 43 -3.96 21.77 11.57
C ALA A 43 -5.39 21.49 12.06
N VAL A 44 -5.66 20.28 12.58
CA VAL A 44 -6.96 19.92 13.18
C VAL A 44 -7.24 20.73 14.44
N ARG A 45 -6.21 21.08 15.24
CA ARG A 45 -6.39 21.93 16.42
C ARG A 45 -6.78 23.37 16.07
N LYS A 46 -6.32 23.88 14.92
CA LYS A 46 -6.60 25.24 14.43
C LYS A 46 -7.91 25.34 13.64
N ALA A 47 -8.39 24.22 13.10
CA ALA A 47 -9.66 24.17 12.41
C ALA A 47 -10.81 24.34 13.41
N ASP A 48 -11.79 25.18 13.05
CA ASP A 48 -13.00 25.39 13.84
C ASP A 48 -13.96 24.22 13.63
N ILE A 49 -13.77 23.16 14.41
CA ILE A 49 -14.49 21.88 14.29
C ILE A 49 -15.23 21.62 15.59
N HIS A 50 -16.43 21.07 15.48
CA HIS A 50 -17.22 20.67 16.63
C HIS A 50 -16.44 19.68 17.53
N PRO A 51 -16.48 19.80 18.87
CA PRO A 51 -15.63 19.01 19.77
C PRO A 51 -15.75 17.49 19.61
N ILE A 52 -16.95 17.00 19.27
CA ILE A 52 -17.18 15.56 19.04
C ILE A 52 -16.44 15.09 17.78
N ASP A 53 -16.53 15.85 16.69
CA ASP A 53 -15.87 15.50 15.42
C ASP A 53 -14.35 15.64 15.55
N ARG A 54 -13.88 16.64 16.30
CA ARG A 54 -12.47 16.77 16.67
C ARG A 54 -11.96 15.54 17.41
N SER A 55 -12.73 15.01 18.37
CA SER A 55 -12.37 13.77 19.06
C SER A 55 -12.33 12.55 18.14
N ARG A 56 -13.20 12.49 17.12
CA ARG A 56 -13.15 11.44 16.10
C ARG A 56 -11.90 11.55 15.22
N MET A 57 -11.52 12.77 14.84
CA MET A 57 -10.29 13.02 14.09
C MET A 57 -9.04 12.70 14.90
N ASP A 58 -9.00 13.07 16.19
CA ASP A 58 -7.89 12.72 17.08
C ASP A 58 -7.70 11.20 17.16
N THR A 59 -8.80 10.43 17.24
CA THR A 59 -8.75 8.96 17.16
C THR A 59 -8.17 8.47 15.84
N ALA A 60 -8.59 9.05 14.70
CA ALA A 60 -8.05 8.67 13.39
C ALA A 60 -6.54 8.98 13.24
N ILE A 61 -6.09 10.11 13.78
CA ILE A 61 -4.66 10.49 13.83
C ILE A 61 -3.87 9.54 14.73
N SER A 62 -4.43 9.13 15.87
CA SER A 62 -3.82 8.12 16.74
C SER A 62 -3.62 6.82 15.98
N THR A 63 -4.64 6.34 15.26
CA THR A 63 -4.53 5.14 14.41
C THR A 63 -3.44 5.28 13.35
N LEU A 64 -3.34 6.43 12.68
CA LEU A 64 -2.28 6.70 11.71
C LEU A 64 -0.88 6.67 12.35
N THR A 65 -0.76 7.19 13.56
CA THR A 65 0.49 7.17 14.34
C THR A 65 0.90 5.73 14.67
N ASP A 66 -0.06 4.90 15.11
CA ASP A 66 0.17 3.49 15.43
C ASP A 66 0.57 2.66 14.21
N LEU A 67 -0.09 2.89 13.06
CA LEU A 67 0.24 2.24 11.79
C LEU A 67 1.63 2.66 11.29
N THR A 68 1.97 3.95 11.37
CA THR A 68 3.31 4.44 10.99
C THR A 68 4.39 3.83 11.88
N GLY A 69 4.14 3.76 13.19
CA GLY A 69 5.02 3.08 14.14
C GLY A 69 5.15 1.58 13.86
N ALA A 70 4.07 0.92 13.45
CA ALA A 70 4.11 -0.49 13.04
C ALA A 70 5.00 -0.70 11.81
N CYS A 71 4.87 0.13 10.78
CA CYS A 71 5.74 0.09 9.59
C CYS A 71 7.21 0.33 9.97
N GLU A 72 7.50 1.27 10.87
CA GLU A 72 8.86 1.47 11.36
C GLU A 72 9.43 0.26 12.09
N ARG A 73 8.62 -0.44 12.89
CA ARG A 73 9.06 -1.67 13.59
C ARG A 73 9.38 -2.78 12.60
N ILE A 74 8.54 -2.98 11.58
CA ILE A 74 8.77 -3.97 10.52
C ILE A 74 10.07 -3.62 9.78
N PHE A 75 10.26 -2.36 9.41
CA PHE A 75 11.46 -1.91 8.70
C PHE A 75 12.74 -2.01 9.54
N LYS A 76 12.67 -1.67 10.85
CA LYS A 76 13.83 -1.67 11.75
C LYS A 76 14.16 -3.03 12.36
N SER A 77 13.27 -4.02 12.24
CA SER A 77 13.46 -5.37 12.79
C SER A 77 13.63 -6.39 11.66
N PRO A 78 14.67 -6.27 10.81
CA PRO A 78 14.92 -7.27 9.78
C PRO A 78 15.28 -8.62 10.43
N VAL A 79 15.01 -9.70 9.71
CA VAL A 79 15.47 -11.04 10.10
C VAL A 79 17.00 -11.02 10.27
N PRO A 80 17.55 -11.65 11.32
CA PRO A 80 18.99 -11.64 11.53
C PRO A 80 19.74 -12.18 10.31
N LEU A 81 20.69 -11.41 9.78
CA LEU A 81 21.51 -11.79 8.60
C LEU A 81 22.23 -13.14 8.75
N VAL A 82 22.47 -13.58 9.98
CA VAL A 82 23.07 -14.88 10.27
C VAL A 82 22.15 -16.02 9.87
N TYR A 83 20.83 -15.86 10.00
CA TYR A 83 19.83 -16.85 9.61
C TYR A 83 19.89 -17.09 8.10
N THR A 84 19.66 -16.05 7.30
CA THR A 84 19.69 -16.11 5.83
C THR A 84 21.03 -16.68 5.31
N ARG A 85 22.16 -16.27 5.90
CA ARG A 85 23.48 -16.81 5.54
C ARG A 85 23.66 -18.28 5.92
N HIS A 86 23.12 -18.70 7.07
CA HIS A 86 23.21 -20.08 7.52
C HIS A 86 22.35 -20.99 6.65
N THR A 87 21.11 -20.60 6.35
CA THR A 87 20.18 -21.33 5.49
C THR A 87 20.75 -21.53 4.08
N SER A 88 21.28 -20.48 3.46
CA SER A 88 21.93 -20.58 2.14
C SER A 88 23.11 -21.56 2.11
N ARG A 89 23.96 -21.55 3.14
CA ARG A 89 25.09 -22.49 3.27
C ARG A 89 24.62 -23.93 3.48
N PHE A 90 23.64 -24.12 4.36
CA PHE A 90 23.03 -25.42 4.60
C PHE A 90 22.41 -25.98 3.31
N LEU A 91 21.65 -25.16 2.59
CA LEU A 91 21.00 -25.54 1.33
C LEU A 91 22.03 -25.92 0.27
N THR A 92 23.11 -25.17 0.16
CA THR A 92 24.22 -25.48 -0.77
C THR A 92 24.84 -26.84 -0.47
N VAL A 93 25.11 -27.14 0.80
CA VAL A 93 25.65 -28.45 1.21
C VAL A 93 24.61 -29.56 0.98
N PHE A 94 23.34 -29.32 1.27
CA PHE A 94 22.25 -30.26 1.04
C PHE A 94 22.13 -30.64 -0.44
N LEU A 95 22.17 -29.65 -1.34
CA LEU A 95 22.14 -29.86 -2.79
C LEU A 95 23.38 -30.60 -3.30
N LEU A 96 24.55 -30.35 -2.71
CA LEU A 96 25.78 -31.09 -3.03
C LEU A 96 25.72 -32.55 -2.57
N CYS A 97 25.02 -32.83 -1.46
CA CYS A 97 24.78 -34.19 -0.96
C CYS A 97 23.65 -34.93 -1.71
N MET A 98 22.71 -34.20 -2.32
CA MET A 98 21.55 -34.76 -3.02
C MET A 98 21.86 -35.83 -4.07
N PRO A 99 22.84 -35.68 -4.98
CA PRO A 99 23.14 -36.70 -5.99
C PRO A 99 23.62 -38.02 -5.36
N PHE A 100 24.34 -37.97 -4.23
CA PHE A 100 24.78 -39.17 -3.52
C PHE A 100 23.61 -39.93 -2.87
N GLY A 101 22.60 -39.20 -2.38
CA GLY A 101 21.38 -39.80 -1.83
C GLY A 101 20.47 -40.40 -2.90
N LEU A 102 20.46 -39.83 -4.11
CA LEU A 102 19.61 -40.28 -5.22
C LEU A 102 20.23 -41.45 -6.01
N TRP A 103 21.56 -41.59 -5.97
CA TRP A 103 22.31 -42.63 -6.69
C TRP A 103 21.78 -44.06 -6.46
N PRO A 104 21.53 -44.54 -5.23
CA PRO A 104 21.07 -45.91 -5.00
C PRO A 104 19.68 -46.19 -5.59
N ALA A 105 18.79 -45.18 -5.57
CA ALA A 105 17.43 -45.30 -6.09
C ALA A 105 17.39 -45.39 -7.63
N MET A 106 18.34 -44.73 -8.31
CA MET A 106 18.40 -44.68 -9.78
C MET A 106 19.37 -45.70 -10.38
N SER A 107 20.30 -46.25 -9.58
CA SER A 107 21.25 -47.27 -10.01
C SER A 107 20.61 -48.56 -10.51
N GLY A 108 19.38 -48.88 -10.10
CA GLY A 108 18.65 -50.07 -10.55
C GLY A 108 17.90 -49.91 -11.89
N THR A 109 17.90 -48.71 -12.48
CA THR A 109 17.14 -48.40 -13.70
C THR A 109 18.08 -48.29 -14.90
N TRP A 110 17.62 -48.68 -16.10
CA TRP A 110 18.41 -48.57 -17.35
C TRP A 110 18.97 -47.14 -17.58
N ASN A 111 18.27 -46.11 -17.09
CA ASN A 111 18.64 -44.70 -17.28
C ASN A 111 19.25 -44.03 -16.01
N HIS A 112 20.35 -44.57 -15.53
CA HIS A 112 21.11 -44.05 -14.37
C HIS A 112 21.65 -42.62 -14.58
N TRP A 113 21.80 -42.17 -15.84
CA TRP A 113 22.23 -40.81 -16.19
C TRP A 113 21.18 -39.74 -15.93
N LEU A 114 19.91 -40.14 -15.75
CA LEU A 114 18.82 -39.23 -15.40
C LEU A 114 19.02 -38.57 -14.02
N THR A 115 19.95 -39.07 -13.20
CA THR A 115 20.24 -38.53 -11.87
C THR A 115 20.66 -37.07 -11.95
N ILE A 116 21.45 -36.72 -12.97
CA ILE A 116 21.97 -35.36 -13.19
C ILE A 116 20.84 -34.36 -13.47
N PRO A 117 19.97 -34.56 -14.49
CA PRO A 117 18.88 -33.61 -14.76
C PRO A 117 17.85 -33.57 -13.61
N VAL A 118 17.57 -34.68 -12.93
CA VAL A 118 16.64 -34.68 -11.78
C VAL A 118 17.20 -33.83 -10.63
N THR A 119 18.48 -34.01 -10.31
CA THR A 119 19.18 -33.22 -9.28
C THR A 119 19.22 -31.74 -9.67
N ALA A 120 19.46 -31.42 -10.94
CA ALA A 120 19.44 -30.05 -11.45
C ALA A 120 18.06 -29.40 -11.30
N VAL A 121 16.99 -30.10 -11.70
CA VAL A 121 15.61 -29.59 -11.55
C VAL A 121 15.27 -29.36 -10.07
N LEU A 122 15.60 -30.30 -9.19
CA LEU A 122 15.31 -30.16 -7.75
C LEU A 122 16.12 -29.02 -7.13
N SER A 123 17.37 -28.82 -7.56
CA SER A 123 18.19 -27.68 -7.13
C SER A 123 17.61 -26.34 -7.57
N PHE A 124 17.07 -26.26 -8.80
CA PHE A 124 16.42 -25.06 -9.30
C PHE A 124 15.20 -24.68 -8.45
N PHE A 125 14.34 -25.65 -8.11
CA PHE A 125 13.18 -25.40 -7.25
C PHE A 125 13.58 -24.99 -5.84
N LEU A 126 14.54 -25.69 -5.22
CA LEU A 126 14.96 -25.41 -3.85
C LEU A 126 15.68 -24.07 -3.72
N LEU A 127 16.58 -23.73 -4.65
CA LEU A 127 17.22 -22.41 -4.70
C LEU A 127 16.21 -21.31 -5.04
N GLY A 128 15.23 -21.60 -5.90
CA GLY A 128 14.15 -20.67 -6.20
C GLY A 128 13.30 -20.33 -4.97
N ILE A 129 12.98 -21.32 -4.13
CA ILE A 129 12.25 -21.10 -2.87
C ILE A 129 13.07 -20.24 -1.90
N GLU A 130 14.38 -20.49 -1.78
CA GLU A 130 15.27 -19.67 -0.94
C GLU A 130 15.28 -18.20 -1.40
N GLU A 131 15.40 -17.96 -2.71
CA GLU A 131 15.40 -16.62 -3.29
C GLU A 131 14.06 -15.89 -3.06
N ILE A 132 12.94 -16.60 -3.19
CA ILE A 132 11.61 -16.05 -2.87
C ILE A 132 11.52 -15.71 -1.38
N GLY A 133 12.09 -16.56 -0.50
CA GLY A 133 12.17 -16.30 0.93
C GLY A 133 12.88 -14.99 1.24
N ILE A 134 14.04 -14.77 0.62
CA ILE A 134 14.83 -13.54 0.76
C ILE A 134 14.03 -12.31 0.29
N GLN A 135 13.33 -12.40 -0.84
CA GLN A 135 12.52 -11.28 -1.33
C GLN A 135 11.35 -10.93 -0.40
N ILE A 136 10.72 -11.94 0.23
CA ILE A 136 9.62 -11.73 1.18
C ILE A 136 10.14 -11.12 2.50
N GLU A 137 11.39 -11.37 2.87
CA GLU A 137 12.03 -10.73 4.04
C GLU A 137 12.18 -9.20 3.87
N GLU A 138 12.18 -8.68 2.63
CA GLU A 138 12.22 -7.25 2.31
C GLU A 138 10.91 -6.74 1.66
N PRO A 139 9.79 -6.65 2.40
CA PRO A 139 8.48 -6.36 1.80
C PRO A 139 8.39 -4.97 1.16
N PHE A 140 9.05 -3.96 1.72
CA PHE A 140 8.98 -2.59 1.21
C PHE A 140 9.75 -2.38 -0.09
N SER A 141 10.68 -3.27 -0.44
CA SER A 141 11.43 -3.21 -1.70
C SER A 141 10.60 -3.70 -2.89
N ILE A 142 9.64 -4.63 -2.64
CA ILE A 142 8.81 -5.24 -3.68
C ILE A 142 7.42 -4.59 -3.81
N LEU A 143 6.94 -3.92 -2.76
CA LEU A 143 5.65 -3.23 -2.80
C LEU A 143 5.71 -1.99 -3.70
N PRO A 144 4.74 -1.78 -4.62
CA PRO A 144 4.70 -0.60 -5.48
C PRO A 144 4.14 0.62 -4.71
N LEU A 145 4.87 1.06 -3.69
CA LEU A 145 4.46 2.14 -2.79
C LEU A 145 4.16 3.45 -3.53
N GLU A 146 4.97 3.80 -4.52
CA GLU A 146 4.77 5.00 -5.33
C GLU A 146 3.46 4.95 -6.12
N ALA A 147 3.14 3.79 -6.71
CA ALA A 147 1.88 3.60 -7.44
C ALA A 147 0.66 3.64 -6.50
N LEU A 148 0.79 3.10 -5.29
CA LEU A 148 -0.28 3.18 -4.28
C LEU A 148 -0.50 4.63 -3.81
N CYS A 149 0.58 5.36 -3.53
CA CYS A 149 0.50 6.76 -3.12
C CYS A 149 -0.07 7.66 -4.22
N ASN A 150 0.41 7.52 -5.46
CA ASN A 150 -0.03 8.36 -6.57
C ASN A 150 -1.41 7.96 -7.10
N GLY A 151 -1.65 6.65 -7.27
CA GLY A 151 -2.84 6.14 -7.93
C GLY A 151 -4.08 6.09 -7.06
N ALA A 152 -3.94 5.82 -5.75
CA ALA A 152 -5.08 5.78 -4.84
C ALA A 152 -5.15 7.06 -3.99
N ILE A 153 -4.10 7.33 -3.22
CA ILE A 153 -4.16 8.39 -2.20
C ILE A 153 -4.19 9.78 -2.83
N ALA A 154 -3.25 10.08 -3.73
CA ALA A 154 -3.17 11.39 -4.37
C ALA A 154 -4.39 11.66 -5.27
N ALA A 155 -4.86 10.67 -6.02
CA ALA A 155 -6.08 10.77 -6.82
C ALA A 155 -7.30 11.09 -5.96
N THR A 156 -7.54 10.35 -4.86
CA THR A 156 -8.65 10.65 -3.95
C THR A 156 -8.53 12.04 -3.32
N ILE A 157 -7.33 12.47 -2.94
CA ILE A 157 -7.12 13.83 -2.41
C ILE A 157 -7.41 14.88 -3.47
N GLN A 158 -6.99 14.67 -4.72
CA GLN A 158 -7.27 15.59 -5.82
C GLN A 158 -8.77 15.70 -6.08
N GLU A 159 -9.50 14.59 -6.13
CA GLU A 159 -10.97 14.60 -6.28
C GLU A 159 -11.66 15.37 -5.14
N LEU A 160 -11.20 15.19 -3.90
CA LEU A 160 -11.73 15.94 -2.75
C LEU A 160 -11.45 17.45 -2.85
N LEU A 161 -10.26 17.83 -3.34
CA LEU A 161 -9.89 19.23 -3.54
C LEU A 161 -10.67 19.88 -4.69
N ASP A 162 -10.85 19.17 -5.79
CA ASP A 162 -11.61 19.62 -6.96
C ASP A 162 -13.09 19.80 -6.60
N SER A 163 -13.67 18.84 -5.87
CA SER A 163 -15.04 18.96 -5.39
C SER A 163 -15.25 20.16 -4.45
N LYS A 164 -14.25 20.48 -3.61
CA LYS A 164 -14.29 21.70 -2.79
C LYS A 164 -14.22 22.96 -3.65
N ARG A 165 -13.42 22.96 -4.72
CA ARG A 165 -13.27 24.09 -5.65
C ARG A 165 -14.55 24.33 -6.45
N ASP A 166 -15.23 23.27 -6.85
CA ASP A 166 -16.45 23.34 -7.65
C ASP A 166 -17.70 23.65 -6.81
N HIS A 167 -17.54 23.84 -5.49
CA HIS A 167 -18.62 24.10 -4.54
C HIS A 167 -19.76 23.07 -4.63
N SER A 168 -19.48 21.86 -5.13
CA SER A 168 -20.49 20.87 -5.49
C SER A 168 -21.31 20.35 -4.31
N PHE A 169 -20.82 20.55 -3.08
CA PHE A 169 -21.51 20.22 -1.84
C PHE A 169 -22.30 21.38 -1.23
N GLN A 170 -22.24 22.58 -1.80
CA GLN A 170 -23.05 23.71 -1.35
C GLN A 170 -24.45 23.60 -1.95
N VAL A 171 -25.47 23.55 -1.09
CA VAL A 171 -26.86 23.61 -1.52
C VAL A 171 -27.12 25.01 -2.12
N PRO A 172 -27.68 25.13 -3.34
CA PRO A 172 -27.99 26.42 -3.93
C PRO A 172 -28.93 27.23 -3.02
N PRO A 173 -28.71 28.55 -2.87
CA PRO A 173 -29.62 29.40 -2.11
C PRO A 173 -30.98 29.48 -2.84
N GLY A 174 -31.95 28.69 -2.38
CA GLY A 174 -33.27 28.53 -2.99
C GLY A 174 -33.96 27.20 -2.66
N ASP A 175 -33.19 26.16 -2.35
CA ASP A 175 -33.71 24.80 -2.07
C ASP A 175 -33.90 24.51 -0.56
N GLU A 176 -33.70 25.50 0.31
CA GLU A 176 -33.79 25.35 1.77
C GLU A 176 -35.22 25.16 2.30
N GLN A 177 -36.25 25.36 1.47
CA GLN A 177 -37.67 25.31 1.87
C GLN A 177 -38.45 24.08 1.39
N HIS A 178 -37.83 23.17 0.64
CA HIS A 178 -38.45 21.85 0.42
C HIS A 178 -38.06 20.94 1.59
N GLU A 179 -38.89 20.92 2.63
CA GLU A 179 -39.05 19.74 3.48
C GLU A 179 -39.02 18.50 2.56
N PRO A 180 -38.25 17.43 2.87
CA PRO A 180 -38.20 16.29 1.98
C PRO A 180 -39.62 15.82 1.80
N GLU A 181 -40.18 16.05 0.61
CA GLU A 181 -41.49 15.53 0.25
C GLU A 181 -41.37 14.05 0.54
N VAL A 182 -42.14 13.56 1.52
CA VAL A 182 -42.20 12.14 1.84
C VAL A 182 -42.68 11.50 0.55
N VAL A 183 -41.73 11.04 -0.26
CA VAL A 183 -41.98 10.49 -1.58
C VAL A 183 -43.03 9.42 -1.35
N PRO A 184 -44.26 9.59 -1.82
CA PRO A 184 -45.30 8.62 -1.54
C PRO A 184 -44.80 7.27 -2.07
N ALA A 185 -45.15 6.19 -1.36
CA ALA A 185 -44.73 4.81 -1.61
C ALA A 185 -45.05 4.27 -3.03
N THR A 186 -45.46 5.13 -3.95
CA THR A 186 -45.62 4.96 -5.39
C THR A 186 -44.28 4.85 -6.14
N ALA A 187 -43.15 5.24 -5.54
CA ALA A 187 -41.81 5.05 -6.13
C ALA A 187 -41.34 3.58 -6.19
N ALA A 188 -42.14 2.63 -5.70
CA ALA A 188 -41.96 1.21 -5.99
C ALA A 188 -42.14 0.86 -7.49
N GLY A 189 -42.67 1.78 -8.31
CA GLY A 189 -42.79 1.62 -9.76
C GLY A 189 -41.50 1.86 -10.56
N ILE A 190 -40.56 2.65 -10.04
CA ILE A 190 -39.35 3.05 -10.80
C ILE A 190 -38.31 1.93 -10.83
N LEU A 191 -38.28 1.07 -9.80
CA LEU A 191 -37.39 -0.10 -9.76
C LEU A 191 -37.88 -1.29 -10.61
N LYS A 192 -39.10 -1.26 -11.16
CA LYS A 192 -39.60 -2.32 -12.07
C LYS A 192 -39.30 -2.05 -13.55
N GLY A 193 -38.79 -0.86 -13.91
CA GLY A 193 -38.55 -0.45 -15.29
C GLY A 193 -37.12 -0.67 -15.83
N GLN A 194 -36.15 -1.06 -15.00
CA GLN A 194 -34.76 -1.26 -15.41
C GLN A 194 -34.36 -2.73 -15.60
N THR A 195 -35.24 -3.68 -15.27
CA THR A 195 -35.08 -5.11 -15.62
C THR A 195 -35.83 -5.43 -16.90
N LYS A 196 -35.33 -4.97 -18.06
CA LYS A 196 -35.45 -5.70 -19.34
C LYS A 196 -34.60 -5.04 -20.44
N LEU A 197 -33.76 -5.89 -21.03
CA LEU A 197 -33.23 -5.87 -22.41
C LEU A 197 -31.90 -5.16 -22.66
N VAL A 198 -30.81 -5.90 -22.47
CA VAL A 198 -29.83 -6.10 -23.56
C VAL A 198 -29.84 -7.61 -23.87
N PRO A 199 -30.43 -8.06 -24.99
CA PRO A 199 -30.31 -9.44 -25.43
C PRO A 199 -28.97 -9.67 -26.15
N ALA A 200 -28.35 -10.81 -25.88
CA ALA A 200 -27.29 -11.37 -26.71
C ALA A 200 -27.81 -11.64 -28.13
N THR A 201 -27.07 -11.25 -29.17
CA THR A 201 -27.08 -11.92 -30.47
C THR A 201 -25.77 -11.65 -31.20
N ASN A 202 -25.13 -12.75 -31.60
CA ASN A 202 -23.98 -12.93 -32.47
C ASN A 202 -23.86 -11.97 -33.66
N GLN A 203 -22.62 -11.52 -33.91
CA GLN A 203 -21.90 -11.81 -35.15
C GLN A 203 -20.44 -12.12 -34.81
#